data_AF-A0A3B9AM27-F1
#
_entry.id   AF-A0A3B9AM27-F1
#
_cell.length_a   1.000
_cell.length_b   1.000
_cell.length_c   1.000
_cell.angle_alpha   90.00
_cell.angle_beta   90.00
_cell.angle_gamma   90.00
#
_symmetry.space_group_name_H-M   'P 1'
#
loop_
_entity.id
_entity.type
_entity.pdbx_description
1 polymer ?
#
loop_
_entity_poly.entity_id
_entity_poly.type
_entity_poly.pdbx_seq_one_letter_code
_entity_poly.pdbx_strand_id
1 'polypeptide(L)'
;MTQGFYGSTNGKFKGYTAREIIHNTLNASGPMILGLPGRSLTVNPSAIGCTPACINSLMPAGGQAARLPAGDMVLSATNCCVPNNNTWRKNGKFASVLWGQAVTLWMNAHMDANFGSMTLAHACIQKPALLNDVTDVAGLMDFTNKALGGYVFPSLGRQLNNGELGILAGYLGDLHNYFDNCKLDCNHYYYDDFPNRPSGSREQGEQIEAPETVQVNDFKVVPNPMWDQFTITLDKESIGKAVSVMISNQFGQIVLTEHQTNLASEEVPMNASKLPAGIYQVNVKVDNQQPITKTIVVIKR
;
A
#
# COMPACT_ATOMS: atom_id res chain seq x y z
N MET A 1 -2.21 -2.77 3.95
CA MET A 1 -0.98 -2.35 4.66
C MET A 1 -1.29 -1.39 5.78
N THR A 2 -0.48 -1.40 6.83
CA THR A 2 -0.64 -0.55 8.02
C THR A 2 0.28 0.68 8.02
N GLN A 3 0.04 1.62 8.94
CA GLN A 3 0.96 2.75 9.15
C GLN A 3 2.41 2.31 9.42
N GLY A 4 2.57 1.20 10.14
CA GLY A 4 3.88 0.65 10.50
C GLY A 4 4.66 0.20 9.27
N PHE A 5 3.97 -0.41 8.30
CA PHE A 5 4.57 -0.74 7.00
C PHE A 5 5.09 0.52 6.29
N TYR A 6 4.23 1.54 6.12
CA TYR A 6 4.62 2.76 5.40
C TYR A 6 5.70 3.58 6.11
N GLY A 7 5.89 3.40 7.43
CA GLY A 7 6.97 4.00 8.22
C GLY A 7 8.24 3.16 8.31
N SER A 8 8.26 1.95 7.74
CA SER A 8 9.40 1.05 7.82
C SER A 8 10.45 1.39 6.78
N THR A 9 11.72 1.40 7.18
CA THR A 9 12.85 1.57 6.25
C THR A 9 13.28 0.26 5.59
N ASN A 10 12.95 -0.88 6.21
CA ASN A 10 13.38 -2.21 5.78
C ASN A 10 12.22 -3.10 5.31
N GLY A 11 10.98 -2.69 5.58
CA GLY A 11 9.78 -3.40 5.17
C GLY A 11 9.67 -3.43 3.65
N LYS A 12 9.44 -4.64 3.11
CA LYS A 12 9.19 -4.85 1.69
C LYS A 12 7.83 -5.51 1.49
N PHE A 13 7.14 -5.12 0.43
CA PHE A 13 5.95 -5.80 -0.04
C PHE A 13 6.08 -6.01 -1.54
N LYS A 14 5.93 -7.27 -1.99
CA LYS A 14 6.12 -7.66 -3.39
C LYS A 14 7.45 -7.14 -3.98
N GLY A 15 8.52 -7.18 -3.19
CA GLY A 15 9.86 -6.72 -3.60
C GLY A 15 10.12 -5.22 -3.47
N TYR A 16 9.09 -4.38 -3.29
CA TYR A 16 9.24 -2.94 -3.15
C TYR A 16 9.32 -2.52 -1.68
N THR A 17 10.23 -1.60 -1.37
CA THR A 17 10.28 -0.91 -0.08
C THR A 17 9.06 0.00 0.08
N ALA A 18 8.70 0.30 1.33
CA ALA A 18 7.65 1.28 1.64
C ALA A 18 7.87 2.63 0.91
N ARG A 19 9.12 3.09 0.82
CA ARG A 19 9.48 4.33 0.11
C ARG A 19 9.21 4.24 -1.39
N GLU A 20 9.56 3.14 -2.03
CA GLU A 20 9.28 2.92 -3.46
C GLU A 20 7.78 2.84 -3.72
N ILE A 21 7.02 2.18 -2.83
CA ILE A 21 5.56 2.10 -2.94
C ILE A 21 4.93 3.48 -2.81
N ILE A 22 5.33 4.28 -1.82
CA ILE A 22 4.86 5.66 -1.66
C ILE A 22 5.18 6.47 -2.93
N HIS A 23 6.40 6.34 -3.44
CA HIS A 23 6.83 7.04 -4.65
C HIS A 23 5.98 6.68 -5.87
N ASN A 24 5.82 5.38 -6.13
CA ASN A 24 5.08 4.87 -7.29
C ASN A 24 3.60 5.25 -7.21
N THR A 25 3.00 5.19 -6.02
CA THR A 25 1.58 5.51 -5.80
C THR A 25 1.30 6.99 -6.05
N LEU A 26 2.13 7.89 -5.53
CA LEU A 26 2.00 9.34 -5.77
C LEU A 26 2.21 9.70 -7.25
N ASN A 27 3.16 9.05 -7.93
CA ASN A 27 3.37 9.29 -9.36
C ASN A 27 2.17 8.82 -10.20
N ALA A 28 1.59 7.67 -9.88
CA ALA A 28 0.48 7.10 -10.63
C ALA A 28 -0.85 7.82 -10.38
N SER A 29 -1.08 8.26 -9.14
CA SER A 29 -2.39 8.78 -8.69
C SER A 29 -2.48 10.30 -8.61
N GLY A 30 -1.35 10.99 -8.76
CA GLY A 30 -1.27 12.43 -8.57
C GLY A 30 -1.12 12.84 -7.09
N PRO A 31 -1.33 14.13 -6.77
CA PRO A 31 -1.11 14.62 -5.42
C PRO A 31 -2.09 14.00 -4.42
N MET A 32 -1.58 13.56 -3.28
CA MET A 32 -2.41 13.16 -2.15
C MET A 32 -2.89 14.42 -1.43
N ILE A 33 -4.21 14.59 -1.32
CA ILE A 33 -4.83 15.71 -0.60
C ILE A 33 -5.66 15.13 0.53
N LEU A 34 -5.33 15.54 1.76
CA LEU A 34 -6.07 15.18 2.97
C LEU A 34 -6.69 16.42 3.60
N GLY A 35 -7.90 16.28 4.16
CA GLY A 35 -8.61 17.39 4.78
C GLY A 35 -9.45 18.23 3.81
N LEU A 36 -9.74 19.47 4.21
CA LEU A 36 -10.52 20.46 3.44
C LEU A 36 -9.77 21.81 3.42
N PRO A 37 -10.07 22.73 2.48
CA PRO A 37 -9.48 24.06 2.46
C PRO A 37 -9.55 24.77 3.83
N GLY A 38 -8.45 25.39 4.24
CA GLY A 38 -8.25 25.98 5.57
C GLY A 38 -7.72 25.00 6.63
N ARG A 39 -7.72 23.68 6.37
CA ARG A 39 -7.17 22.60 7.19
C ARG A 39 -6.83 21.41 6.30
N SER A 40 -5.83 21.56 5.43
CA SER A 40 -5.46 20.51 4.47
C SER A 40 -3.97 20.16 4.49
N LEU A 41 -3.67 18.95 4.03
CA LEU A 41 -2.33 18.46 3.73
C LEU A 41 -2.29 18.00 2.29
N THR A 42 -1.54 18.71 1.46
CA THR A 42 -1.27 18.34 0.07
C THR A 42 0.13 17.79 -0.04
N VAL A 43 0.28 16.66 -0.69
CA VAL A 43 1.57 16.02 -0.94
C VAL A 43 1.77 15.88 -2.44
N ASN A 44 2.67 16.70 -2.98
CA ASN A 44 2.88 16.77 -4.42
C ASN A 44 3.85 15.69 -4.91
N PRO A 45 3.58 15.06 -6.07
CA PRO A 45 4.45 14.03 -6.66
C PRO A 45 5.73 14.61 -7.25
N SER A 46 5.77 15.90 -7.62
CA SER A 46 6.91 16.60 -8.24
C SER A 46 8.17 16.70 -7.37
N ALA A 47 8.14 16.12 -6.17
CA ALA A 47 9.20 16.11 -5.17
C ALA A 47 9.85 14.74 -5.02
N ILE A 48 10.12 14.13 -6.16
CA ILE A 48 10.69 12.79 -6.32
C ILE A 48 12.01 12.70 -5.54
N GLY A 49 12.10 11.72 -4.63
CA GLY A 49 13.23 11.53 -3.71
C GLY A 49 12.99 12.07 -2.30
N CYS A 50 12.52 13.31 -2.17
CA CYS A 50 12.29 13.91 -0.85
C CYS A 50 10.93 13.49 -0.26
N THR A 51 9.83 13.65 -0.99
CA THR A 51 8.48 13.40 -0.47
C THR A 51 8.20 11.94 -0.07
N PRO A 52 8.68 10.93 -0.82
CA PRO A 52 8.52 9.54 -0.38
C PRO A 52 9.31 9.22 0.89
N ALA A 53 10.55 9.72 1.01
CA ALA A 53 11.32 9.63 2.25
C ALA A 53 10.63 10.40 3.39
N CYS A 54 9.94 11.48 3.03
CA CYS A 54 9.22 12.31 3.96
C CYS A 54 8.11 11.58 4.68
N ILE A 55 7.16 11.07 3.90
CA ILE A 55 6.03 10.32 4.41
C ILE A 55 6.53 9.12 5.21
N ASN A 56 7.51 8.37 4.68
CA ASN A 56 8.12 7.25 5.38
C ASN A 56 8.71 7.67 6.73
N SER A 57 9.43 8.80 6.79
CA SER A 57 10.01 9.32 8.05
C SER A 57 8.96 9.84 9.04
N LEU A 58 7.81 10.34 8.55
CA LEU A 58 6.72 10.88 9.37
C LEU A 58 5.80 9.79 9.94
N MET A 59 5.95 8.56 9.44
CA MET A 59 5.16 7.38 9.80
C MET A 59 5.98 6.39 10.63
N PRO A 60 5.36 5.53 11.45
CA PRO A 60 3.96 5.60 11.87
C PRO A 60 3.69 6.87 12.68
N ALA A 61 2.47 7.40 12.55
CA ALA A 61 2.06 8.57 13.34
C ALA A 61 1.81 8.18 14.80
N GLY A 62 1.90 9.16 15.70
CA GLY A 62 1.62 8.97 17.12
C GLY A 62 0.68 10.02 17.68
N GLY A 63 0.44 9.99 18.99
CA GLY A 63 -0.37 11.00 19.68
C GLY A 63 -1.88 10.84 19.54
N GLN A 64 -2.62 11.78 20.11
CA GLN A 64 -4.08 11.75 20.13
C GLN A 64 -4.66 11.99 18.73
N ALA A 65 -5.75 11.31 18.41
CA ALA A 65 -6.52 11.58 17.20
C ALA A 65 -7.03 13.04 17.20
N ALA A 66 -6.75 13.78 16.15
CA ALA A 66 -7.01 15.20 16.04
C ALA A 66 -7.31 15.58 14.59
N ARG A 67 -7.99 16.72 14.41
CA ARG A 67 -8.13 17.38 13.10
C ARG A 67 -6.76 17.86 12.63
N LEU A 68 -6.64 18.16 11.33
CA LEU A 68 -5.47 18.88 10.84
C LEU A 68 -5.40 20.26 11.50
N PRO A 69 -4.19 20.80 11.78
CA PRO A 69 -4.03 22.16 12.26
C PRO A 69 -4.64 23.18 11.29
N ALA A 70 -4.91 24.39 11.78
CA ALA A 70 -5.38 25.48 10.93
C ALA A 70 -4.32 25.83 9.87
N GLY A 71 -4.78 26.13 8.66
CA GLY A 71 -3.95 26.40 7.50
C GLY A 71 -3.83 25.20 6.55
N ASP A 72 -3.44 25.50 5.32
CA ASP A 72 -3.19 24.52 4.28
C ASP A 72 -1.68 24.27 4.15
N MET A 73 -1.29 23.01 4.40
CA MET A 73 0.09 22.55 4.30
C MET A 73 0.30 21.93 2.92
N VAL A 74 1.39 22.32 2.26
CA VAL A 74 1.84 21.66 1.01
C VAL A 74 3.23 21.09 1.24
N LEU A 75 3.38 19.77 1.16
CA LEU A 75 4.67 19.09 1.13
C LEU A 75 5.19 19.07 -0.31
N SER A 76 6.40 19.59 -0.50
CA SER A 76 7.07 19.72 -1.79
C SER A 76 8.56 19.43 -1.67
N ALA A 77 9.25 19.43 -2.83
CA ALA A 77 10.68 19.18 -2.90
C ALA A 77 11.48 20.24 -2.13
N THR A 78 10.96 21.47 -2.14
CA THR A 78 11.60 22.66 -1.61
C THR A 78 11.57 22.73 -0.09
N ASN A 79 10.64 22.03 0.56
CA ASN A 79 10.46 22.10 2.02
C ASN A 79 10.67 20.76 2.72
N CYS A 80 11.56 19.92 2.19
CA CYS A 80 11.76 18.51 2.49
C CYS A 80 11.45 18.02 3.93
N CYS A 81 10.16 17.91 4.27
CA CYS A 81 9.63 17.62 5.62
C CYS A 81 9.98 18.60 6.73
N VAL A 82 10.35 19.83 6.40
CA VAL A 82 10.70 20.83 7.40
C VAL A 82 9.67 21.96 7.37
N PRO A 83 8.60 21.87 8.16
CA PRO A 83 8.19 23.01 8.95
C PRO A 83 9.02 22.97 10.24
N ASN A 84 10.10 23.76 10.29
CA ASN A 84 10.70 24.09 11.57
C ASN A 84 9.65 24.87 12.36
N ASN A 85 9.17 24.27 13.45
CA ASN A 85 8.21 24.81 14.44
C ASN A 85 6.71 24.85 14.08
N ASN A 86 6.03 23.71 13.93
CA ASN A 86 4.57 23.74 13.96
C ASN A 86 3.92 22.48 14.56
N THR A 87 2.65 22.65 14.92
CA THR A 87 1.71 21.67 15.51
C THR A 87 1.52 20.37 14.72
N TRP A 88 2.19 20.19 13.59
CA TRP A 88 2.06 19.04 12.70
C TRP A 88 3.00 17.88 13.04
N ARG A 89 4.05 18.12 13.84
CA ARG A 89 5.02 17.09 14.21
C ARG A 89 5.13 16.92 15.73
N LYS A 90 5.28 15.68 16.16
CA LYS A 90 5.66 15.31 17.53
C LYS A 90 6.70 14.21 17.46
N ASN A 91 7.86 14.41 18.10
CA ASN A 91 8.99 13.47 18.07
C ASN A 91 9.42 13.06 16.65
N GLY A 92 9.42 14.03 15.72
CA GLY A 92 9.81 13.80 14.33
C GLY A 92 8.76 13.07 13.47
N LYS A 93 7.67 12.57 14.05
CA LYS A 93 6.54 11.91 13.36
C LYS A 93 5.34 12.84 13.23
N PHE A 94 4.32 12.43 12.47
CA PHE A 94 3.01 13.09 12.53
C PHE A 94 2.46 13.09 13.96
N ALA A 95 1.95 14.25 14.40
CA ALA A 95 1.51 14.46 15.78
C ALA A 95 0.17 13.81 16.14
N SER A 96 -0.57 13.31 15.14
CA SER A 96 -1.84 12.62 15.34
C SER A 96 -1.91 11.29 14.61
N VAL A 97 -2.33 10.26 15.34
CA VAL A 97 -2.59 8.92 14.78
C VAL A 97 -3.59 8.97 13.62
N LEU A 98 -4.61 9.83 13.67
CA LEU A 98 -5.62 9.93 12.61
C LEU A 98 -5.02 10.40 11.29
N TRP A 99 -4.02 11.28 11.32
CA TRP A 99 -3.38 11.78 10.10
C TRP A 99 -2.61 10.68 9.40
N GLY A 100 -1.85 9.87 10.16
CA GLY A 100 -1.15 8.73 9.60
C GLY A 100 -2.10 7.63 9.13
N GLN A 101 -3.23 7.40 9.82
CA GLN A 101 -4.27 6.50 9.31
C GLN A 101 -4.85 7.01 7.99
N ALA A 102 -5.12 8.31 7.84
CA ALA A 102 -5.64 8.87 6.61
C ALA A 102 -4.63 8.77 5.44
N VAL A 103 -3.35 9.01 5.69
CA VAL A 103 -2.27 8.75 4.71
C VAL A 103 -2.28 7.27 4.28
N THR A 104 -2.39 6.36 5.25
CA THR A 104 -2.39 4.91 5.00
C THR A 104 -3.63 4.49 4.20
N LEU A 105 -4.79 5.05 4.51
CA LEU A 105 -6.04 4.80 3.79
C LEU A 105 -5.92 5.24 2.33
N TRP A 106 -5.42 6.46 2.10
CA TRP A 106 -5.19 6.98 0.75
C TRP A 106 -4.23 6.08 -0.03
N MET A 107 -3.10 5.69 0.57
CA MET A 107 -2.12 4.82 -0.09
C MET A 107 -2.73 3.47 -0.46
N ASN A 108 -3.38 2.77 0.48
CA ASN A 108 -4.00 1.47 0.20
C ASN A 108 -5.08 1.58 -0.90
N ALA A 109 -5.90 2.63 -0.87
CA ALA A 109 -6.96 2.85 -1.86
C ALA A 109 -6.46 3.10 -3.28
N HIS A 110 -5.24 3.60 -3.41
CA HIS A 110 -4.61 3.89 -4.71
C HIS A 110 -3.63 2.80 -5.16
N MET A 111 -3.29 1.86 -4.27
CA MET A 111 -2.47 0.68 -4.61
C MET A 111 -3.29 -0.49 -5.19
N ASP A 112 -4.57 -0.56 -4.85
CA ASP A 112 -5.50 -1.57 -5.38
C ASP A 112 -6.77 -0.88 -5.88
N ALA A 113 -7.00 -0.96 -7.19
CA ALA A 113 -8.15 -0.33 -7.86
C ALA A 113 -9.51 -0.80 -7.31
N ASN A 114 -9.57 -1.98 -6.69
CA ASN A 114 -10.80 -2.53 -6.11
C ASN A 114 -10.97 -2.18 -4.63
N PHE A 115 -9.95 -1.60 -3.99
CA PHE A 115 -10.00 -1.27 -2.58
C PHE A 115 -10.97 -0.12 -2.30
N GLY A 116 -10.95 0.92 -3.15
CA GLY A 116 -11.84 2.07 -3.01
C GLY A 116 -13.32 1.71 -3.14
N SER A 117 -13.67 0.76 -4.00
CA SER A 117 -15.04 0.28 -4.20
C SER A 117 -15.46 -0.84 -3.26
N MET A 118 -14.57 -1.31 -2.37
CA MET A 118 -14.91 -2.33 -1.39
C MET A 118 -15.92 -1.78 -0.39
N THR A 119 -17.06 -2.45 -0.24
CA THR A 119 -18.04 -2.09 0.79
C THR A 119 -17.47 -2.36 2.18
N LEU A 120 -17.77 -1.48 3.14
CA LEU A 120 -17.33 -1.65 4.52
C LEU A 120 -17.99 -2.85 5.22
N ALA A 121 -19.13 -3.32 4.71
CA ALA A 121 -19.78 -4.53 5.20
C ALA A 121 -18.96 -5.80 4.91
N HIS A 122 -18.12 -5.80 3.87
CA HIS A 122 -17.19 -6.89 3.60
C HIS A 122 -15.94 -6.87 4.49
N ALA A 123 -15.67 -5.76 5.18
CA ALA A 123 -14.66 -5.75 6.23
C ALA A 123 -15.31 -6.35 7.47
N CYS A 124 -14.80 -7.47 7.99
CA CYS A 124 -15.35 -8.12 9.19
C CYS A 124 -15.01 -7.33 10.48
N ILE A 125 -15.29 -6.03 10.48
CA ILE A 125 -14.95 -5.05 11.50
C ILE A 125 -16.24 -4.33 11.87
N GLN A 126 -16.48 -4.19 13.17
CA GLN A 126 -17.66 -3.49 13.67
C GLN A 126 -17.63 -2.03 13.22
N LYS A 127 -18.54 -1.66 12.33
CA LYS A 127 -18.68 -0.30 11.82
C LYS A 127 -19.26 0.60 12.93
N PRO A 128 -18.56 1.66 13.37
CA PRO A 128 -19.07 2.56 14.39
C PRO A 128 -20.28 3.35 13.85
N ALA A 129 -21.21 3.70 14.75
CA ALA A 129 -22.44 4.41 14.39
C ALA A 129 -22.20 5.75 13.65
N LEU A 130 -21.07 6.41 13.91
CA LEU A 130 -20.68 7.64 13.22
C LEU A 130 -20.47 7.45 11.71
N LEU A 131 -20.27 6.21 11.25
CA LEU A 131 -20.08 5.82 9.85
C LEU A 131 -21.32 5.13 9.25
N ASN A 132 -22.50 5.27 9.85
CA ASN A 132 -23.71 4.61 9.36
C ASN A 132 -24.01 4.92 7.88
N ASP A 133 -23.84 6.19 7.49
CA ASP A 133 -24.07 6.65 6.11
C ASP A 133 -22.90 6.35 5.16
N VAL A 134 -21.80 5.78 5.68
CA VAL A 134 -20.63 5.41 4.89
C VAL A 134 -20.74 3.95 4.44
N THR A 135 -20.73 3.74 3.12
CA THR A 135 -21.00 2.43 2.51
C THR A 135 -19.72 1.69 2.12
N ASP A 136 -18.75 2.39 1.55
CA ASP A 136 -17.53 1.84 0.99
C ASP A 136 -16.29 2.62 1.45
N VAL A 137 -15.12 2.14 1.04
CA VAL A 137 -13.85 2.76 1.38
C VAL A 137 -13.69 4.17 0.76
N ALA A 138 -14.20 4.40 -0.44
CA ALA A 138 -14.20 5.73 -1.05
C ALA A 138 -14.99 6.74 -0.21
N GLY A 139 -16.19 6.35 0.25
CA GLY A 139 -16.99 7.11 1.19
C GLY A 139 -16.28 7.30 2.54
N LEU A 140 -15.53 6.30 3.01
CA LEU A 140 -14.73 6.40 4.23
C LEU A 140 -13.59 7.40 4.08
N MET A 141 -12.96 7.45 2.92
CA MET A 141 -11.92 8.43 2.59
C MET A 141 -12.50 9.85 2.55
N ASP A 142 -13.66 10.06 1.92
CA ASP A 142 -14.37 11.35 1.93
C ASP A 142 -14.77 11.77 3.35
N PHE A 143 -15.38 10.86 4.12
CA PHE A 143 -15.74 11.10 5.51
C PHE A 143 -14.52 11.49 6.35
N THR A 144 -13.40 10.76 6.17
CA THR A 144 -12.15 11.03 6.87
C THR A 144 -11.59 12.40 6.50
N ASN A 145 -11.61 12.79 5.23
CA ASN A 145 -11.19 14.12 4.78
C ASN A 145 -12.06 15.23 5.38
N LYS A 146 -13.38 15.05 5.41
CA LYS A 146 -14.29 15.97 6.09
C LYS A 146 -13.97 16.08 7.58
N ALA A 147 -13.74 14.97 8.26
CA ALA A 147 -13.38 14.95 9.68
C ALA A 147 -12.05 15.68 9.95
N LEU A 148 -11.02 15.41 9.14
CA LEU A 148 -9.71 16.07 9.21
C LEU A 148 -9.81 17.59 9.00
N GLY A 149 -10.64 18.01 8.03
CA GLY A 149 -10.87 19.41 7.70
C GLY A 149 -11.76 20.18 8.67
N GLY A 150 -12.33 19.51 9.69
CA GLY A 150 -13.25 20.15 10.63
C GLY A 150 -14.63 20.45 10.04
N TYR A 151 -15.11 19.59 9.14
CA TYR A 151 -16.46 19.68 8.59
C TYR A 151 -17.54 19.55 9.67
N VAL A 152 -18.63 20.30 9.51
CA VAL A 152 -19.84 20.16 10.33
C VAL A 152 -20.73 19.15 9.65
N PHE A 153 -20.86 17.96 10.24
CA PHE A 153 -21.65 16.88 9.66
C PHE A 153 -23.15 17.17 9.86
N PRO A 154 -23.96 17.25 8.80
CA PRO A 154 -25.39 17.58 8.92
C PRO A 154 -26.17 16.65 9.85
N SER A 155 -25.85 15.35 9.82
CA SER A 155 -26.47 14.34 10.69
C SER A 155 -26.16 14.54 12.19
N LEU A 156 -25.10 15.28 12.51
CA LEU A 156 -24.71 15.59 13.89
C LEU A 156 -24.98 17.05 14.27
N GLY A 157 -25.15 17.95 13.29
CA GLY A 157 -25.22 19.40 13.49
C GLY A 157 -23.93 20.03 14.04
N ARG A 158 -22.83 19.26 14.13
CA ARG A 158 -21.55 19.69 14.70
C ARG A 158 -20.37 18.97 14.04
N GLN A 159 -19.18 19.46 14.34
CA GLN A 159 -17.95 18.73 14.04
C GLN A 159 -17.78 17.53 14.98
N LEU A 160 -16.98 16.54 14.56
CA LEU A 160 -16.60 15.42 15.43
C LEU A 160 -15.80 15.91 16.64
N ASN A 161 -16.11 15.40 17.82
CA ASN A 161 -15.32 15.66 19.02
C ASN A 161 -14.06 14.77 19.05
N ASN A 162 -13.16 14.99 20.01
CA ASN A 162 -11.89 14.25 20.08
C ASN A 162 -12.08 12.74 20.32
N GLY A 163 -13.14 12.33 21.01
CA GLY A 163 -13.47 10.92 21.21
C GLY A 163 -13.89 10.25 19.90
N GLU A 164 -14.74 10.90 19.13
CA GLU A 164 -15.19 10.42 17.81
C GLU A 164 -14.05 10.38 16.79
N LEU A 165 -13.13 11.35 16.82
CA LEU A 165 -11.90 11.29 16.02
C LEU A 165 -11.02 10.09 16.42
N GLY A 166 -11.00 9.75 17.71
CA GLY A 166 -10.34 8.55 18.22
C GLY A 166 -10.98 7.26 17.71
N ILE A 167 -12.32 7.18 17.74
CA ILE A 167 -13.07 6.03 17.20
C ILE A 167 -12.78 5.87 15.69
N LEU A 168 -12.80 6.97 14.93
CA LEU A 168 -12.46 6.95 13.51
C LEU A 168 -11.03 6.44 13.29
N ALA A 169 -10.05 6.94 14.04
CA ALA A 169 -8.66 6.48 13.92
C ALA A 169 -8.49 4.99 14.27
N GLY A 170 -9.23 4.50 15.27
CA GLY A 170 -9.26 3.08 15.63
C GLY A 170 -9.82 2.23 14.50
N TYR A 171 -10.98 2.59 13.98
CA TYR A 171 -11.63 1.87 12.87
C TYR A 171 -10.75 1.82 11.62
N LEU A 172 -10.07 2.92 11.26
CA LEU A 172 -9.10 2.92 10.16
C LEU A 172 -7.93 1.96 10.44
N GLY A 173 -7.43 1.92 11.67
CA GLY A 173 -6.39 0.97 12.07
C GLY A 173 -6.81 -0.48 11.90
N ASP A 174 -8.00 -0.83 12.39
CA ASP A 174 -8.56 -2.19 12.24
C ASP A 174 -8.76 -2.55 10.76
N LEU A 175 -9.25 -1.59 9.95
CA LEU A 175 -9.41 -1.78 8.51
C LEU A 175 -8.08 -2.11 7.86
N HIS A 176 -7.03 -1.35 8.16
CA HIS A 176 -5.70 -1.60 7.63
C HIS A 176 -5.15 -2.98 8.03
N ASN A 177 -5.41 -3.42 9.26
CA ASN A 177 -4.99 -4.74 9.74
C ASN A 177 -5.74 -5.87 9.01
N TYR A 178 -7.05 -5.72 8.80
CA TYR A 178 -7.83 -6.67 8.01
C TYR A 178 -7.28 -6.83 6.59
N PHE A 179 -6.89 -5.72 5.97
CA PHE A 179 -6.28 -5.74 4.64
C PHE A 179 -4.86 -6.32 4.62
N ASP A 180 -4.10 -6.19 5.71
CA ASP A 180 -2.77 -6.79 5.81
C ASP A 180 -2.86 -8.33 5.91
N ASN A 181 -3.84 -8.84 6.65
CA ASN A 181 -3.97 -10.27 6.97
C ASN A 181 -4.67 -11.13 5.90
N CYS A 182 -4.64 -10.73 4.62
CA CYS A 182 -5.14 -11.53 3.48
C CYS A 182 -6.59 -12.07 3.60
N LYS A 183 -7.58 -11.16 3.66
CA LYS A 183 -9.00 -11.42 3.32
C LYS A 183 -9.58 -12.72 3.89
N LEU A 184 -9.74 -12.81 5.21
CA LEU A 184 -10.64 -13.82 5.78
C LEU A 184 -12.07 -13.44 5.41
N ASP A 185 -12.67 -14.23 4.52
CA ASP A 185 -14.06 -14.15 4.11
C ASP A 185 -14.95 -14.27 5.35
N CYS A 186 -15.93 -13.37 5.55
CA CYS A 186 -16.75 -13.35 6.77
C CYS A 186 -17.69 -14.57 6.90
N ASN A 187 -17.58 -15.54 5.98
CA ASN A 187 -18.33 -16.79 5.94
C ASN A 187 -17.54 -18.05 6.35
N HIS A 188 -16.28 -17.94 6.75
CA HIS A 188 -15.58 -19.08 7.37
C HIS A 188 -15.55 -18.92 8.90
N TYR A 189 -16.60 -19.43 9.56
CA TYR A 189 -16.54 -19.77 10.97
C TYR A 189 -15.53 -20.91 11.15
N TYR A 190 -14.25 -20.57 11.33
CA TYR A 190 -13.42 -21.36 12.24
C TYR A 190 -13.64 -20.77 13.62
N TYR A 191 -14.47 -21.46 14.42
CA TYR A 191 -14.35 -21.44 15.86
C TYR A 191 -12.97 -22.00 16.19
N ASP A 192 -11.96 -21.14 16.19
CA ASP A 192 -10.81 -21.35 17.05
C ASP A 192 -10.91 -20.30 18.15
N ASP A 193 -11.12 -20.80 19.36
CA ASP A 193 -11.17 -20.05 20.60
C ASP A 193 -10.14 -18.93 20.58
N PHE A 194 -10.60 -17.68 20.61
CA PHE A 194 -9.77 -16.59 21.10
C PHE A 194 -9.59 -16.85 22.60
N PRO A 195 -8.39 -17.22 23.10
CA PRO A 195 -8.19 -17.16 24.53
C PRO A 195 -8.26 -15.67 24.90
N ASN A 196 -9.17 -15.37 25.82
CA ASN A 196 -9.41 -14.06 26.43
C ASN A 196 -8.25 -13.08 26.25
N ARG A 197 -8.50 -11.97 25.55
CA ARG A 197 -7.59 -10.84 25.49
C ARG A 197 -7.31 -10.37 26.93
N PRO A 198 -6.12 -10.58 27.51
CA PRO A 198 -5.86 -10.12 28.86
C PRO A 198 -5.61 -8.62 28.80
N SER A 199 -6.38 -7.89 29.58
CA SER A 199 -6.13 -6.49 29.89
C SER A 199 -4.78 -6.36 30.61
N GLY A 200 -3.79 -5.84 29.89
CA GLY A 200 -2.65 -5.08 30.43
C GLY A 200 -1.64 -5.80 31.32
N SER A 201 -0.46 -6.08 30.77
CA SER A 201 0.84 -5.75 31.37
C SER A 201 1.96 -6.00 30.36
N ARG A 202 2.98 -5.13 30.37
CA ARG A 202 4.24 -5.31 29.63
C ARG A 202 4.94 -6.57 30.14
N GLU A 203 5.19 -7.56 29.30
CA GLU A 203 6.24 -8.56 29.53
C GLU A 203 6.95 -8.94 28.22
N GLN A 204 8.15 -9.47 28.41
CA GLN A 204 9.29 -9.48 27.49
C GLN A 204 9.13 -10.48 26.34
N GLY A 205 9.85 -10.21 25.26
CA GLY A 205 9.76 -10.95 24.00
C GLY A 205 10.15 -12.41 24.11
N GLU A 206 9.27 -13.25 23.61
CA GLU A 206 9.54 -14.64 23.28
C GLU A 206 9.90 -14.70 21.78
N GLN A 207 11.13 -15.12 21.47
CA GLN A 207 11.60 -15.26 20.10
C GLN A 207 10.93 -16.49 19.47
N ILE A 208 10.06 -16.25 18.48
CA ILE A 208 9.55 -17.31 17.61
C ILE A 208 10.64 -17.63 16.59
N GLU A 209 11.11 -18.88 16.58
CA GLU A 209 12.03 -19.40 15.57
C GLU A 209 11.41 -19.25 14.17
N ALA A 210 12.18 -18.64 13.26
CA ALA A 210 11.73 -18.35 11.91
C ALA A 210 11.50 -19.65 11.12
N PRO A 211 10.38 -19.80 10.39
CA PRO A 211 10.20 -20.94 9.49
C PRO A 211 11.29 -20.91 8.41
N GLU A 212 11.87 -22.08 8.13
CA GLU A 212 12.88 -22.26 7.10
C GLU A 212 12.46 -21.60 5.78
N THR A 213 13.24 -20.62 5.35
CA THR A 213 13.04 -19.91 4.10
C THR A 213 13.26 -20.86 2.92
N VAL A 214 12.20 -21.16 2.18
CA VAL A 214 12.32 -21.74 0.83
C VAL A 214 13.11 -20.76 -0.02
N GLN A 215 14.28 -21.18 -0.50
CA GLN A 215 15.14 -20.40 -1.40
C GLN A 215 14.35 -20.04 -2.66
N VAL A 216 14.29 -18.75 -2.99
CA VAL A 216 13.56 -18.22 -4.15
C VAL A 216 14.52 -18.22 -5.34
N ASN A 217 14.27 -19.09 -6.32
CA ASN A 217 15.07 -19.26 -7.54
C ASN A 217 14.89 -18.05 -8.49
N ASP A 218 15.85 -17.12 -8.50
CA ASP A 218 15.84 -15.91 -9.34
C ASP A 218 15.90 -16.24 -10.86
N PHE A 219 15.46 -15.33 -11.75
CA PHE A 219 15.51 -15.54 -13.21
C PHE A 219 16.20 -14.39 -13.95
N LYS A 220 16.75 -14.60 -15.14
CA LYS A 220 17.36 -13.52 -15.96
C LYS A 220 16.49 -13.16 -17.15
N VAL A 221 16.58 -11.92 -17.61
CA VAL A 221 15.95 -11.45 -18.85
C VAL A 221 17.03 -10.87 -19.74
N VAL A 222 17.24 -11.46 -20.92
CA VAL A 222 18.32 -11.08 -21.84
C VAL A 222 17.79 -10.97 -23.29
N PRO A 223 18.12 -9.90 -24.04
CA PRO A 223 18.75 -8.67 -23.57
C PRO A 223 17.76 -7.79 -22.79
N ASN A 224 18.25 -6.88 -21.95
CA ASN A 224 17.46 -5.82 -21.35
C ASN A 224 18.34 -4.56 -21.24
N PRO A 225 18.06 -3.45 -21.96
CA PRO A 225 16.92 -3.22 -22.86
C PRO A 225 16.86 -4.13 -24.12
N MET A 226 15.69 -4.21 -24.75
CA MET A 226 15.42 -5.06 -25.93
C MET A 226 14.61 -4.33 -27.03
N TRP A 227 14.66 -4.80 -28.27
CA TRP A 227 13.82 -4.29 -29.36
C TRP A 227 12.54 -5.11 -29.57
N ASP A 228 12.71 -6.36 -30.02
CA ASP A 228 11.61 -7.20 -30.50
C ASP A 228 11.55 -8.58 -29.84
N GLN A 229 12.68 -9.09 -29.34
CA GLN A 229 12.78 -10.41 -28.73
C GLN A 229 13.63 -10.35 -27.48
N PHE A 230 13.30 -11.21 -26.53
CA PHE A 230 14.08 -11.44 -25.32
C PHE A 230 13.85 -12.86 -24.82
N THR A 231 14.74 -13.32 -23.97
CA THR A 231 14.68 -14.64 -23.36
C THR A 231 14.64 -14.49 -21.85
N ILE A 232 13.76 -15.26 -21.23
CA ILE A 232 13.73 -15.47 -19.77
C ILE A 232 14.54 -16.73 -19.50
N THR A 233 15.60 -16.61 -18.71
CA THR A 233 16.42 -17.76 -18.27
C THR A 233 16.06 -18.11 -16.84
N LEU A 234 15.53 -19.31 -16.65
CA LEU A 234 15.15 -19.91 -15.37
C LEU A 234 16.21 -20.89 -14.90
N ASP A 235 16.25 -21.17 -13.61
CA ASP A 235 17.16 -22.18 -13.06
C ASP A 235 16.81 -23.59 -13.56
N LYS A 236 17.84 -24.45 -13.66
CA LYS A 236 17.74 -25.87 -14.06
C LYS A 236 16.64 -26.66 -13.33
N GLU A 237 16.39 -26.31 -12.07
CA GLU A 237 15.36 -26.93 -11.24
C GLU A 237 13.93 -26.62 -11.71
N SER A 238 13.77 -25.70 -12.67
CA SER A 238 12.48 -25.34 -13.29
C SER A 238 12.10 -26.26 -14.43
N ILE A 239 13.04 -27.05 -14.98
CA ILE A 239 12.77 -28.01 -16.06
C ILE A 239 11.79 -29.08 -15.54
N GLY A 240 10.77 -29.40 -16.32
CA GLY A 240 9.74 -30.35 -15.92
C GLY A 240 8.56 -29.73 -15.17
N LYS A 241 8.66 -28.46 -14.73
CA LYS A 241 7.65 -27.77 -13.92
C LYS A 241 6.69 -26.94 -14.77
N ALA A 242 5.54 -26.59 -14.21
CA ALA A 242 4.61 -25.65 -14.82
C ALA A 242 5.16 -24.22 -14.65
N VAL A 243 5.19 -23.44 -15.72
CA VAL A 243 5.69 -22.07 -15.73
C VAL A 243 4.64 -21.14 -16.33
N SER A 244 4.34 -20.06 -15.61
CA SER A 244 3.48 -18.98 -16.07
C SER A 244 4.27 -17.68 -16.11
N VAL A 245 4.30 -17.05 -17.28
CA VAL A 245 4.92 -15.74 -17.49
C VAL A 245 3.84 -14.73 -17.84
N MET A 246 3.80 -13.61 -17.12
CA MET A 246 2.88 -12.51 -17.38
C MET A 246 3.68 -11.23 -17.57
N ILE A 247 3.40 -10.48 -18.63
CA ILE A 247 4.00 -9.17 -18.86
C ILE A 247 2.92 -8.11 -18.67
N SER A 248 3.19 -7.12 -17.84
CA SER A 248 2.31 -5.96 -17.67
C SER A 248 3.01 -4.66 -18.03
N ASN A 249 2.25 -3.70 -18.56
CA ASN A 249 2.73 -2.34 -18.80
C ASN A 249 2.88 -1.55 -17.47
N GLN A 250 3.36 -0.31 -17.56
CA GLN A 250 3.51 0.59 -16.40
C GLN A 250 2.20 0.90 -15.64
N PHE A 251 1.04 0.62 -16.24
CA PHE A 251 -0.28 0.76 -15.62
C PHE A 251 -0.79 -0.55 -14.99
N GLY A 252 0.03 -1.61 -14.96
CA GLY A 252 -0.34 -2.93 -14.44
C GLY A 252 -1.26 -3.73 -15.36
N GLN A 253 -1.57 -3.23 -16.57
CA GLN A 253 -2.37 -3.98 -17.53
C GLN A 253 -1.54 -5.10 -18.14
N ILE A 254 -2.06 -6.33 -18.13
CA ILE A 254 -1.40 -7.49 -18.74
C ILE A 254 -1.45 -7.32 -20.26
N VAL A 255 -0.27 -7.26 -20.88
CA VAL A 255 -0.09 -7.08 -22.33
C VAL A 255 0.36 -8.36 -23.02
N LEU A 256 0.91 -9.32 -22.28
CA LEU A 256 1.31 -10.63 -22.79
C LEU A 256 1.21 -11.67 -21.67
N THR A 257 0.80 -12.88 -22.00
CA THR A 257 0.85 -14.03 -21.10
C THR A 257 1.36 -15.23 -21.87
N GLU A 258 2.22 -16.02 -21.24
CA GLU A 258 2.76 -17.27 -21.76
C GLU A 258 2.64 -18.32 -20.65
N HIS A 259 2.19 -19.52 -20.99
CA HIS A 259 1.98 -20.58 -20.02
C HIS A 259 2.45 -21.92 -20.59
N GLN A 260 3.32 -22.60 -19.86
CA GLN A 260 3.82 -23.93 -20.19
C GLN A 260 3.51 -24.88 -19.03
N THR A 261 2.84 -25.99 -19.32
CA THR A 261 2.53 -27.02 -18.30
C THR A 261 3.74 -27.87 -17.95
N ASN A 262 4.76 -27.88 -18.80
CA ASN A 262 6.00 -28.62 -18.61
C ASN A 262 7.13 -27.89 -19.36
N LEU A 263 8.01 -27.22 -18.61
CA LEU A 263 9.13 -26.47 -19.15
C LEU A 263 10.19 -27.42 -19.74
N ALA A 264 10.44 -27.31 -21.05
CA ALA A 264 11.40 -28.17 -21.76
C ALA A 264 12.87 -27.71 -21.64
N SER A 265 13.11 -26.42 -21.38
CA SER A 265 14.45 -25.82 -21.30
C SER A 265 14.49 -24.67 -20.30
N GLU A 266 15.68 -24.34 -19.79
CA GLU A 266 15.93 -23.16 -18.94
C GLU A 266 15.52 -21.84 -19.62
N GLU A 267 15.52 -21.82 -20.96
CA GLU A 267 15.20 -20.64 -21.75
C GLU A 267 13.75 -20.63 -22.21
N VAL A 268 13.04 -19.53 -21.90
CA VAL A 268 11.70 -19.22 -22.39
C VAL A 268 11.80 -18.02 -23.33
N PRO A 269 11.75 -18.23 -24.66
CA PRO A 269 11.82 -17.15 -25.63
C PRO A 269 10.50 -16.37 -25.66
N MET A 270 10.60 -15.04 -25.73
CA MET A 270 9.47 -14.12 -25.67
C MET A 270 9.53 -13.11 -26.82
N ASN A 271 8.35 -12.68 -27.29
CA ASN A 271 8.21 -11.73 -28.40
C ASN A 271 7.61 -10.39 -27.92
N ALA A 272 8.41 -9.33 -27.98
CA ALA A 272 8.05 -7.95 -27.64
C ALA A 272 7.82 -7.04 -28.86
N SER A 273 7.86 -7.57 -30.09
CA SER A 273 7.76 -6.77 -31.33
C SER A 273 6.52 -5.87 -31.38
N LYS A 274 5.38 -6.37 -30.88
CA LYS A 274 4.10 -5.64 -30.82
C LYS A 274 3.94 -4.73 -29.61
N LEU A 275 4.84 -4.80 -28.63
CA LEU A 275 4.80 -3.96 -27.44
C LEU A 275 5.35 -2.56 -27.80
N PRO A 276 4.66 -1.46 -27.46
CA PRO A 276 5.21 -0.11 -27.59
C PRO A 276 6.54 0.06 -26.83
N ALA A 277 7.34 1.06 -27.20
CA ALA A 277 8.49 1.45 -26.39
C ALA A 277 8.02 1.84 -24.97
N GLY A 278 8.69 1.34 -23.94
CA GLY A 278 8.27 1.58 -22.57
C GLY A 278 8.86 0.60 -21.56
N ILE A 279 8.48 0.81 -20.31
CA ILE A 279 8.87 -0.02 -19.17
C ILE A 279 7.75 -1.04 -18.92
N TYR A 280 8.15 -2.30 -18.75
CA TYR A 280 7.24 -3.41 -18.48
C TYR A 280 7.71 -4.21 -17.27
N GLN A 281 6.80 -4.94 -16.64
CA GLN A 281 7.11 -5.92 -15.60
C GLN A 281 6.88 -7.31 -16.16
N VAL A 282 7.87 -8.19 -15.99
CA VAL A 282 7.77 -9.63 -16.28
C VAL A 282 7.61 -10.34 -14.95
N ASN A 283 6.47 -11.00 -14.76
CA ASN A 283 6.14 -11.81 -13.61
C ASN A 283 6.24 -13.29 -14.01
N VAL A 284 7.11 -14.06 -13.36
CA VAL A 284 7.33 -15.48 -13.63
C VAL A 284 6.92 -16.27 -12.39
N LYS A 285 6.04 -17.26 -12.56
CA LYS A 285 5.65 -18.21 -11.53
C LYS A 285 6.03 -19.63 -11.98
N VAL A 286 6.73 -20.36 -11.13
CA VAL A 286 7.10 -21.78 -11.34
C VAL A 286 6.34 -22.64 -10.33
N ASP A 287 5.51 -23.57 -10.78
CA ASP A 287 4.58 -24.38 -9.98
C ASP A 287 3.80 -23.53 -8.94
N ASN A 288 3.86 -23.93 -7.67
CA ASN A 288 3.22 -23.28 -6.52
C ASN A 288 4.14 -22.28 -5.82
N GLN A 289 5.28 -21.93 -6.42
CA GLN A 289 6.18 -20.92 -5.84
C GLN A 289 5.57 -19.52 -5.95
N GLN A 290 6.07 -18.62 -5.09
CA GLN A 290 5.74 -17.20 -5.18
C GLN A 290 6.27 -16.64 -6.52
N PRO A 291 5.47 -15.84 -7.24
CA PRO A 291 5.91 -15.28 -8.50
C PRO A 291 7.02 -14.24 -8.29
N ILE A 292 8.05 -14.31 -9.12
CA ILE A 292 9.18 -13.39 -9.13
C ILE A 292 8.93 -12.35 -10.21
N THR A 293 9.24 -11.08 -9.95
CA THR A 293 8.99 -9.98 -10.89
C THR A 293 10.29 -9.26 -11.25
N LYS A 294 10.53 -9.02 -12.54
CA LYS A 294 11.63 -8.18 -13.04
C LYS A 294 11.15 -7.10 -13.99
N THR A 295 11.77 -5.94 -13.90
CA THR A 295 11.51 -4.81 -14.81
C THR A 295 12.33 -4.97 -16.08
N ILE A 296 11.68 -4.78 -17.22
CA ILE A 296 12.30 -4.82 -18.54
C ILE A 296 12.00 -3.54 -19.31
N VAL A 297 12.90 -3.18 -20.24
CA VAL A 297 12.77 -1.98 -21.07
C VAL A 297 12.69 -2.40 -22.53
N VAL A 298 11.57 -2.06 -23.18
CA VAL A 298 11.40 -2.20 -24.64
C VAL A 298 11.74 -0.85 -25.27
N ILE A 299 12.68 -0.87 -26.21
CA ILE A 299 13.06 0.27 -27.04
C ILE A 299 12.63 0.00 -28.50
N LYS A 300 12.38 1.04 -29.28
CA LYS A 300 12.06 0.92 -30.71
C LYS A 300 13.16 1.54 -31.56
N ARG A 301 13.35 0.97 -32.75
CA ARG A 301 14.18 1.56 -33.79
C ARG A 301 13.43 2.69 -34.49
#